data_AF-A0A349A8M9-F1
#
_entry.id   AF-A0A349A8M9-F1
#
_cell.length_a   1.000
_cell.length_b   1.000
_cell.length_c   1.000
_cell.angle_alpha   90.00
_cell.angle_beta   90.00
_cell.angle_gamma   90.00
#
_symmetry.space_group_name_H-M   'P 1'
#
loop_
_entity.id
_entity.type
_entity.pdbx_description
1 polymer ?
#
loop_
_entity_poly.entity_id
_entity_poly.type
_entity_poly.pdbx_seq_one_letter_code
_entity_poly.pdbx_strand_id
1 'polypeptide(L)' 'MKISKETFETEIAICKKHFQKKQCCAWGKCENCGVLPLLQKLYKDEIIDEKEAVTKYKNKILK' A
#
# COMPACT_ATOMS: atom_id res chain seq x y z
N MET A 1 -10.51 -10.10 10.49
CA MET A 1 -11.30 -9.83 9.27
C MET A 1 -10.32 -9.65 8.12
N LYS A 2 -10.33 -10.56 7.14
CA LYS A 2 -9.47 -10.45 5.96
C LYS A 2 -10.25 -9.77 4.83
N ILE A 3 -9.62 -8.83 4.11
CA ILE A 3 -10.23 -8.23 2.93
C ILE A 3 -10.17 -9.20 1.75
N SER A 4 -11.10 -9.06 0.79
CA SER A 4 -11.06 -9.88 -0.42
C SER A 4 -9.85 -9.50 -1.27
N LYS A 5 -9.41 -10.44 -2.12
CA LYS A 5 -8.35 -10.19 -3.11
C LYS A 5 -8.71 -9.03 -4.03
N GLU A 6 -9.98 -8.96 -4.46
CA GLU A 6 -10.49 -7.89 -5.33
C GLU A 6 -10.37 -6.51 -4.68
N THR A 7 -10.76 -6.37 -3.41
CA THR A 7 -10.60 -5.12 -2.67
C THR A 7 -9.13 -4.76 -2.52
N PHE A 8 -8.28 -5.72 -2.18
CA PHE A 8 -6.83 -5.51 -2.07
C PHE A 8 -6.24 -5.00 -3.39
N GLU A 9 -6.53 -5.67 -4.51
CA GLU A 9 -6.01 -5.31 -5.82
C GLU A 9 -6.54 -3.95 -6.29
N THR A 10 -7.80 -3.64 -6.02
CA THR A 10 -8.42 -2.34 -6.33
C THR A 10 -7.72 -1.20 -5.58
N GLU A 11 -7.53 -1.34 -4.27
CA GLU A 11 -6.85 -0.30 -3.46
C GLU A 11 -5.38 -0.10 -3.89
N ILE A 12 -4.68 -1.21 -4.22
CA ILE A 12 -3.32 -1.16 -4.76
C ILE A 12 -3.30 -0.43 -6.12
N ALA A 13 -4.27 -0.69 -6.99
CA ALA A 13 -4.38 -0.04 -8.29
C ALA A 13 -4.64 1.46 -8.17
N ILE A 14 -5.48 1.89 -7.21
CA ILE A 14 -5.70 3.30 -6.89
C ILE A 14 -4.37 3.95 -6.44
N CYS A 15 -3.66 3.31 -5.51
CA CYS A 15 -2.36 3.82 -5.04
C CYS A 15 -1.35 3.98 -6.19
N LYS A 16 -1.23 2.98 -7.06
CA LYS A 16 -0.37 3.03 -8.26
C LYS A 16 -0.76 4.18 -9.20
N LYS A 17 -2.06 4.32 -9.49
CA LYS A 17 -2.57 5.36 -10.40
C LYS A 17 -2.25 6.77 -9.90
N HIS A 18 -2.45 7.03 -8.61
CA HIS A 18 -2.12 8.33 -8.02
C HIS A 18 -0.62 8.58 -7.99
N PHE A 19 0.18 7.58 -7.62
CA PHE A 19 1.64 7.67 -7.62
C PHE A 19 2.20 8.00 -9.00
N GLN A 20 1.73 7.34 -10.06
CA GLN A 20 2.12 7.63 -11.45
C GLN A 20 1.75 9.06 -11.88
N LYS A 21 0.61 9.58 -11.42
CA LYS A 21 0.20 10.97 -11.66
C LYS A 21 0.94 11.99 -10.78
N LYS A 22 1.87 11.56 -9.92
CA LYS A 22 2.51 12.39 -8.89
C LYS A 22 1.50 13.10 -7.99
N GLN A 23 0.34 12.46 -7.76
CA GLN A 23 -0.72 12.96 -6.90
C GLN A 23 -0.77 12.14 -5.62
N CYS A 24 -1.16 12.78 -4.52
CA CYS A 24 -1.49 12.06 -3.28
C CYS A 24 -2.94 11.53 -3.37
N CYS A 25 -3.21 10.40 -2.71
CA CYS A 25 -4.57 9.93 -2.48
C CYS A 25 -5.14 10.56 -1.20
N ALA A 26 -6.41 10.25 -0.89
CA ALA A 26 -7.10 10.78 0.29
C ALA A 26 -6.44 10.37 1.63
N TRP A 27 -5.57 9.36 1.62
CA TRP A 27 -4.88 8.88 2.82
C TRP A 27 -3.67 9.71 3.23
N GLY A 28 -3.26 10.70 2.42
CA GLY A 28 -2.17 11.63 2.75
C GLY A 28 -0.89 11.42 1.93
N LYS A 29 0.27 11.74 2.51
CA LYS A 29 1.56 11.76 1.80
C LYS A 29 2.12 10.36 1.59
N CYS A 30 2.49 10.01 0.34
CA CYS A 30 3.01 8.69 -0.02
C CYS A 30 4.28 8.28 0.76
N GLU A 31 5.19 9.22 1.05
CA GLU A 31 6.43 8.96 1.81
C GLU A 31 6.13 8.32 3.18
N ASN A 32 5.13 8.85 3.88
CA ASN A 32 4.74 8.40 5.23
C ASN A 32 3.50 7.50 5.23
N CYS A 33 3.03 7.05 4.06
CA CYS A 33 1.77 6.32 3.95
C CYS A 33 1.86 4.90 4.56
N GLY A 34 1.01 4.59 5.54
CA GLY A 34 0.91 3.25 6.16
C GLY A 34 -0.07 2.30 5.48
N VAL A 35 -0.79 2.78 4.45
CA VAL A 35 -1.89 2.02 3.82
C VAL A 35 -1.39 0.77 3.14
N LEU A 36 -0.26 0.83 2.43
CA LEU A 36 0.28 -0.33 1.71
C LEU A 36 0.62 -1.50 2.69
N PRO A 37 1.40 -1.31 3.76
CA PRO A 37 1.59 -2.33 4.80
C PRO A 37 0.29 -2.79 5.47
N LEU A 38 -0.65 -1.87 5.71
CA LEU A 38 -1.95 -2.19 6.30
C LEU A 38 -2.76 -3.13 5.40
N LEU A 39 -2.84 -2.84 4.11
CA LEU A 39 -3.52 -3.68 3.12
C LEU A 39 -2.89 -5.07 3.05
N GLN A 40 -1.56 -5.17 3.10
CA GLN A 40 -0.85 -6.45 3.17
C GLN A 40 -1.29 -7.24 4.39
N LYS A 41 -1.31 -6.62 5.57
CA LYS A 41 -1.78 -7.24 6.81
C LYS A 41 -3.23 -7.70 6.69
N LEU A 42 -4.11 -6.85 6.16
CA LEU A 42 -5.53 -7.17 6.04
C LEU A 42 -5.82 -8.26 5.02
N TYR A 43 -5.00 -8.43 3.98
CA TYR A 43 -5.21 -9.47 2.97
C TYR A 43 -4.48 -10.77 3.31
N LYS A 44 -3.20 -10.69 3.69
CA LYS A 44 -2.31 -11.83 3.89
C LYS A 44 -2.03 -12.18 5.34
N ASP A 45 -2.47 -11.37 6.29
CA ASP A 45 -2.14 -11.50 7.73
C ASP A 45 -0.64 -11.31 8.03
N GLU A 46 0.09 -10.71 7.09
CA GLU A 46 1.53 -10.44 7.21
C GLU A 46 1.76 -9.01 7.70
N ILE A 47 2.51 -8.87 8.81
CA ILE A 47 2.89 -7.57 9.35
C ILE A 47 4.24 -7.17 8.75
N ILE A 48 4.29 -5.96 8.18
CA ILE A 48 5.53 -5.31 7.73
C ILE A 48 5.64 -4.00 8.50
N ASP A 49 6.49 -3.97 9.52
CA ASP A 49 6.62 -2.86 10.47
C ASP A 49 8.05 -2.30 10.53
N GLU A 50 9.07 -3.09 10.16
CA GLU A 50 10.43 -2.58 9.99
C GLU A 50 10.50 -1.53 8.89
N LYS A 51 11.09 -0.36 9.20
CA LYS A 51 11.18 0.80 8.30
C LYS A 51 11.77 0.46 6.92
N GLU A 52 12.81 -0.37 6.90
CA GLU A 52 13.44 -0.84 5.66
C GLU A 52 12.53 -1.78 4.86
N ALA A 53 11.85 -2.71 5.56
CA ALA A 53 10.90 -3.63 4.94
C ALA A 53 9.70 -2.90 4.36
N VAL A 54 9.15 -1.91 5.07
CA VAL A 54 8.08 -1.03 4.58
C VAL A 54 8.54 -0.29 3.32
N THR A 55 9.76 0.26 3.33
CA THR A 55 10.30 0.99 2.17
C THR A 55 10.49 0.08 0.96
N LYS A 56 11.06 -1.13 1.17
CA LYS A 56 11.20 -2.15 0.11
C LYS A 56 9.85 -2.58 -0.44
N TYR A 57 8.88 -2.83 0.42
CA TYR A 57 7.53 -3.22 0.03
C TYR A 57 6.83 -2.12 -0.79
N LYS A 58 6.85 -0.88 -0.31
CA LYS A 58 6.31 0.27 -1.04
C LYS A 58 6.92 0.40 -2.43
N ASN A 59 8.26 0.29 -2.53
CA ASN A 59 8.95 0.35 -3.80
C ASN A 59 8.55 -0.80 -4.73
N LYS A 60 8.40 -2.04 -4.23
CA LYS A 60 7.95 -3.18 -5.02
C LYS A 60 6.54 -3.01 -5.60
N ILE A 61 5.68 -2.28 -4.90
CA ILE A 61 4.29 -2.05 -5.32
C ILE A 61 4.17 -0.83 -6.22
N LEU A 62 4.92 0.24 -5.97
CA LEU A 62 4.75 1.54 -6.63
C LEU A 62 5.75 1.83 -7.75
N LYS A 63 6.93 1.18 -7.76
CA LYS A 63 7.89 1.23 -8.88
C LYS A 63 7.66 0.05 -9.82
#